data_AF-E6RFQ8-F1
#
_entry.id   AF-E6RFQ8-F1
#
_cell.length_a   1.000
_cell.length_b   1.000
_cell.length_c   1.000
_cell.angle_alpha   90.00
_cell.angle_beta   90.00
_cell.angle_gamma   90.00
#
_symmetry.space_group_name_H-M   'P 1'
#
loop_
_entity.id
_entity.type
_entity.pdbx_description
1 polymer ?
#
loop_
_entity_poly.entity_id
_entity_poly.type
_entity_poly.pdbx_seq_one_letter_code
_entity_poly.pdbx_strand_id
1 'polypeptide(L)' 'MGKLTPLTLNWGIISTGDISTNFAHHLPIDPTSRNTRDVNHKIAAVGSHSVHSAQAFIVKLKKL' A
#
# COMPACT_ATOMS: atom_id res chain seq x y z
N MET A 1 7.38 -0.75 29.84
CA MET A 1 8.22 -0.74 28.62
C MET A 1 7.53 0.15 27.58
N GLY A 2 8.23 1.14 27.04
CA GLY A 2 7.64 2.13 26.12
C GLY A 2 7.19 1.50 24.80
N LYS A 3 5.97 1.82 24.36
CA LYS A 3 5.46 1.41 23.04
C LYS A 3 6.30 2.10 21.97
N LEU A 4 7.13 1.35 21.24
CA LEU A 4 7.85 1.87 20.08
C LEU A 4 6.82 2.22 19.00
N THR A 5 6.90 3.44 18.46
CA THR A 5 6.07 3.83 17.31
C THR A 5 6.54 3.07 16.08
N PRO A 6 5.66 2.33 15.37
CA PRO A 6 6.06 1.57 14.19
C PRO A 6 6.61 2.48 13.09
N LEU A 7 7.72 2.07 12.46
CA LEU A 7 8.28 2.72 11.28
C LEU A 7 7.30 2.58 10.12
N THR A 8 6.88 3.70 9.52
CA THR A 8 5.97 3.65 8.36
C THR A 8 6.76 3.65 7.05
N LEU A 9 6.66 2.56 6.30
CA LEU A 9 7.20 2.42 4.95
C LEU A 9 6.20 2.98 3.94
N ASN A 10 6.66 3.98 3.17
CA ASN A 10 5.87 4.64 2.13
C ASN A 10 6.17 4.02 0.76
N TRP A 11 5.16 3.46 0.12
CA TRP A 11 5.27 2.75 -1.15
C TRP A 11 4.81 3.61 -2.32
N GLY A 12 5.61 3.64 -3.38
CA GLY A 12 5.20 4.08 -4.70
C GLY A 12 4.85 2.87 -5.56
N ILE A 13 3.66 2.86 -6.16
CA ILE A 13 3.24 1.80 -7.09
C ILE A 13 3.33 2.34 -8.52
N ILE A 14 4.09 1.68 -9.38
CA ILE A 14 4.14 1.96 -10.81
C ILE A 14 3.35 0.88 -11.54
N SER A 15 2.57 1.28 -12.55
CA SER A 15 1.60 0.43 -13.27
C SER A 15 0.32 0.14 -12.48
N THR A 16 -0.73 -0.23 -13.22
CA THR A 16 -2.09 -0.45 -12.70
C THR A 16 -2.66 -1.82 -13.12
N GLY A 17 -1.78 -2.79 -13.39
CA GLY A 17 -2.15 -4.16 -13.73
C GLY A 17 -2.52 -5.02 -12.52
N ASP A 18 -2.78 -6.30 -12.76
CA ASP A 18 -3.24 -7.24 -11.73
C ASP A 18 -2.20 -7.50 -10.64
N ILE A 19 -0.93 -7.59 -11.01
CA ILE A 19 0.16 -7.78 -10.03
C ILE A 19 0.24 -6.56 -9.10
N SER A 20 0.22 -5.34 -9.65
CA SER A 20 0.20 -4.11 -8.86
C SER A 20 -1.03 -4.03 -7.97
N THR A 21 -2.19 -4.47 -8.47
CA THR A 21 -3.45 -4.57 -7.72
C THR A 21 -3.28 -5.50 -6.51
N ASN A 22 -2.84 -6.74 -6.73
CA ASN A 22 -2.68 -7.74 -5.68
C ASN A 22 -1.63 -7.33 -4.64
N PHE A 23 -0.52 -6.74 -5.09
CA PHE A 23 0.48 -6.21 -4.18
C PHE A 23 -0.09 -5.09 -3.29
N ALA A 24 -0.81 -4.15 -3.90
CA ALA A 24 -1.46 -3.05 -3.17
C ALA A 24 -2.49 -3.55 -2.14
N HIS A 25 -3.17 -4.66 -2.41
CA HIS A 25 -4.10 -5.28 -1.46
C HIS A 25 -3.43 -5.92 -0.26
N HIS A 26 -2.18 -6.36 -0.40
CA HIS A 26 -1.46 -7.01 0.70
C HIS A 26 -0.74 -6.03 1.63
N LEU A 27 -0.52 -4.77 1.20
CA LEU A 27 0.14 -3.76 2.02
C LEU A 27 -0.64 -3.39 3.31
N PRO A 28 -1.98 -3.22 3.30
CA PRO A 28 -2.74 -2.88 4.50
C PRO A 28 -2.98 -4.06 5.45
N ILE A 29 -2.53 -5.27 5.10
CA ILE A 29 -2.68 -6.44 5.97
C ILE A 29 -1.95 -6.15 7.29
N ASP A 30 -2.65 -6.41 8.40
CA ASP A 30 -2.12 -6.22 9.74
C ASP A 30 -0.72 -6.86 9.87
N PRO A 31 0.34 -6.08 10.13
CA PRO A 31 1.70 -6.59 10.29
C PRO A 31 1.81 -7.68 11.36
N THR A 32 0.92 -7.67 12.37
CA THR A 32 0.91 -8.67 13.43
C THR A 32 0.56 -10.07 12.93
N SER A 33 -0.17 -10.19 11.82
CA SER A 33 -0.42 -11.47 11.13
C SER A 33 0.86 -12.14 10.64
N ARG A 34 1.95 -11.36 10.51
CA ARG A 34 3.30 -11.82 10.13
C ARG A 34 4.28 -11.73 11.30
N ASN A 35 3.76 -11.68 12.54
CA ASN A 35 4.53 -11.52 13.76
C ASN A 35 5.44 -10.27 13.75
N THR A 36 5.02 -9.22 13.04
CA THR A 36 5.77 -7.97 12.89
C THR A 36 5.01 -6.85 13.61
N ARG A 37 5.69 -6.04 14.43
CA ARG A 37 5.05 -5.01 15.30
C ARG A 37 5.70 -3.64 15.24
N ASP A 38 6.80 -3.56 14.51
CA ASP A 38 7.72 -2.43 14.43
C ASP A 38 7.64 -1.70 13.09
N VAL A 39 6.87 -2.22 12.12
CA VAL A 39 6.64 -1.57 10.82
C VAL A 39 5.16 -1.48 10.46
N ASN A 40 4.82 -0.39 9.78
CA ASN A 40 3.53 -0.15 9.13
C ASN A 40 3.78 0.11 7.64
N HIS A 41 2.79 -0.19 6.80
CA HIS A 41 2.86 0.02 5.35
C HIS A 41 1.81 1.02 4.90
N LYS A 42 2.20 1.94 4.02
CA LYS A 42 1.29 2.94 3.41
C LYS A 42 1.62 3.10 1.93
N ILE A 43 0.60 3.13 1.08
CA ILE A 43 0.76 3.58 -0.31
C ILE A 43 0.78 5.11 -0.31
N ALA A 44 1.89 5.69 -0.73
CA ALA A 44 2.11 7.13 -0.75
C ALA A 44 1.94 7.75 -2.14
N ALA A 45 2.18 6.98 -3.21
CA ALA A 45 2.05 7.44 -4.59
C ALA A 45 1.68 6.31 -5.55
N VAL A 46 1.02 6.68 -6.66
CA VAL A 46 0.73 5.78 -7.78
C VAL A 46 1.09 6.48 -9.09
N GLY A 47 1.84 5.80 -9.96
CA GLY A 47 2.20 6.27 -11.29
C GLY A 47 1.74 5.30 -12.38
N SER A 48 1.29 5.85 -13.51
CA SER A 48 0.90 5.09 -14.70
C SER A 48 1.18 5.91 -15.95
N HIS A 49 1.00 5.32 -17.13
CA HIS A 49 1.12 6.01 -18.43
C HIS A 49 0.15 7.20 -18.57
N SER A 50 -0.91 7.26 -17.77
CA SER A 50 -1.77 8.44 -17.65
C SER A 50 -2.20 8.68 -16.21
N VAL A 51 -2.41 9.96 -15.86
CA VAL A 51 -2.95 10.37 -14.55
C VAL A 51 -4.33 9.73 -14.32
N HIS A 52 -5.15 9.64 -15.37
CA HIS A 52 -6.47 9.00 -15.30
C HIS A 52 -6.38 7.54 -14.84
N SER A 53 -5.46 6.75 -15.43
CA SER A 53 -5.23 5.35 -15.05
C SER A 53 -4.78 5.23 -13.60
N ALA A 54 -3.82 6.07 -13.16
CA ALA A 54 -3.37 6.08 -11.77
C ALA A 54 -4.52 6.43 -10.79
N GLN A 55 -5.34 7.41 -11.14
CA GLN A 55 -6.48 7.82 -10.32
C GLN A 55 -7.56 6.73 -10.25
N ALA A 56 -7.88 6.08 -11.37
CA ALA A 56 -8.82 4.96 -11.41
C ALA A 56 -8.34 3.80 -10.53
N PHE A 57 -7.04 3.51 -10.55
CA PHE A 57 -6.43 2.52 -9.67
C PHE A 57 -6.56 2.89 -8.19
N ILE A 58 -6.28 4.14 -7.81
CA ILE A 58 -6.49 4.61 -6.42
C ILE A 58 -7.95 4.45 -5.99
N VAL A 59 -8.91 4.78 -6.86
CA VAL A 59 -10.35 4.61 -6.58
C VAL A 59 -10.70 3.15 -6.41
N LYS A 60 -10.16 2.25 -7.25
CA LYS A 60 -10.34 0.80 -7.14
C LYS A 60 -9.87 0.28 -5.77
N LEU A 61 -8.70 0.74 -5.29
CA LEU A 61 -8.15 0.33 -4.01
C LEU A 61 -8.97 0.79 -2.79
N LYS A 62 -9.71 1.91 -2.90
CA LYS A 62 -10.52 2.47 -1.79
C LYS A 62 -11.91 1.85 -1.62
N LYS A 63 -12.39 1.11 -2.63
CA LYS A 63 -13.74 0.52 -2.65
C LYS A 63 -13.81 -0.86 -1.97
N LEU A 64 -12.74 -1.26 -1.30
CA LEU A 64 -12.55 -2.56 -0.66
C LEU A 64 -12.27 -2.34 0.82
#